data_AF-A0A1I2IZ28-F1
#
_entry.id   AF-A0A1I2IZ28-F1
#
_cell.length_a   1.000
_cell.length_b   1.000
_cell.length_c   1.000
_cell.angle_alpha   90.00
_cell.angle_beta   90.00
_cell.angle_gamma   90.00
#
_symmetry.space_group_name_H-M   'P 1'
#
loop_
_entity.id
_entity.type
_entity.pdbx_description
1 polymer ?
#
loop_
_entity_poly.entity_id
_entity_poly.type
_entity_poly.pdbx_seq_one_letter_code
_entity_poly.pdbx_strand_id
1 'polypeptide(L)'
;MTDKVFAARPDHVLRGGAQTDEVGQDIVAKGNDYLDRTVVDLTDPPWGNDEIGKKFAENYLETRSDLREAVSALIDAVSNAAKLTADSATNFQAAQNDAIDHLNTTRRRN
;
A
#
# COMPACT_ATOMS: atom_id res chain seq x y z
N MET A 1 -21.77 -24.16 27.36
CA MET A 1 -21.15 -22.83 27.21
C MET A 1 -20.04 -23.00 26.19
N THR A 2 -20.31 -22.68 24.93
CA THR A 2 -19.39 -22.99 23.82
C THR A 2 -18.55 -21.76 23.52
N ASP A 3 -17.24 -21.97 23.52
CA ASP A 3 -16.18 -21.00 23.28
C ASP A 3 -16.48 -19.99 22.17
N LYS A 4 -16.56 -18.71 22.54
CA LYS A 4 -16.46 -17.57 21.62
C LYS A 4 -15.01 -17.12 21.44
N VAL A 5 -14.05 -18.04 21.49
CA VAL A 5 -12.65 -17.67 21.75
C VAL A 5 -11.86 -17.29 20.48
N PHE A 6 -12.31 -17.61 19.26
CA PHE A 6 -11.52 -17.28 18.04
C PHE A 6 -12.31 -16.90 16.78
N ALA A 7 -13.56 -16.47 16.90
CA ALA A 7 -14.27 -15.95 15.73
C ALA A 7 -13.94 -14.47 15.52
N ALA A 8 -12.74 -14.15 15.04
CA ALA A 8 -12.59 -12.86 14.35
C ALA A 8 -13.64 -12.87 13.23
N ARG A 9 -14.60 -11.95 13.28
CA ARG A 9 -15.69 -11.96 12.31
C ARG A 9 -15.07 -11.77 10.92
N PRO A 10 -15.12 -12.77 10.03
CA PRO A 10 -14.43 -12.71 8.74
C PRO A 10 -14.81 -11.46 7.94
N ASP A 11 -16.07 -11.04 8.04
CA ASP A 11 -16.57 -9.82 7.42
C ASP A 11 -15.83 -8.54 7.83
N HIS A 12 -15.34 -8.46 9.08
CA HIS A 12 -14.63 -7.29 9.58
C HIS A 12 -13.18 -7.28 9.07
N VAL A 13 -12.56 -8.45 8.93
CA VAL A 13 -11.20 -8.59 8.36
C VAL A 13 -11.23 -8.27 6.87
N LEU A 14 -12.23 -8.78 6.14
CA LEU A 14 -12.44 -8.49 4.72
C LEU A 14 -12.72 -7.01 4.47
N ARG A 15 -13.60 -6.38 5.26
CA ARG A 15 -13.86 -4.93 5.13
C ARG A 15 -12.66 -4.07 5.49
N GLY A 16 -11.93 -4.42 6.55
CA GLY A 16 -10.70 -3.72 6.93
C GLY A 16 -9.59 -3.84 5.88
N GLY A 17 -9.49 -5.01 5.23
CA GLY A 17 -8.60 -5.23 4.11
C GLY A 17 -8.97 -4.41 2.88
N ALA A 18 -10.26 -4.40 2.50
CA ALA A 18 -10.75 -3.61 1.38
C ALA A 18 -10.55 -2.09 1.58
N GLN A 19 -10.77 -1.58 2.80
CA GLN A 19 -10.50 -0.17 3.11
C GLN A 19 -9.00 0.17 3.08
N THR A 20 -8.15 -0.73 3.57
CA THR A 20 -6.69 -0.56 3.50
C THR A 20 -6.21 -0.57 2.05
N ASP A 21 -6.80 -1.40 1.19
CA ASP A 21 -6.50 -1.45 -0.23
C ASP A 21 -6.94 -0.17 -0.95
N GLU A 22 -8.16 0.33 -0.70
CA GLU A 22 -8.66 1.57 -1.29
C GLU A 22 -7.79 2.79 -0.91
N VAL A 23 -7.47 2.94 0.37
CA VAL A 23 -6.57 4.00 0.84
C VAL A 23 -5.16 3.83 0.24
N GLY A 24 -4.68 2.59 0.14
CA GLY A 24 -3.40 2.28 -0.46
C GLY A 24 -3.33 2.70 -1.92
N GLN A 25 -4.38 2.40 -2.70
CA GLN A 25 -4.50 2.79 -4.11
C GLN A 25 -4.53 4.31 -4.28
N ASP A 26 -5.25 5.06 -3.44
CA ASP A 26 -5.26 6.53 -3.49
C ASP A 26 -3.87 7.13 -3.20
N ILE A 27 -3.15 6.59 -2.21
CA ILE A 27 -1.78 7.02 -1.89
C ILE A 27 -0.83 6.72 -3.06
N VAL A 28 -0.91 5.52 -3.64
CA VAL A 28 -0.12 5.14 -4.82
C VAL A 28 -0.41 6.07 -5.99
N ALA A 29 -1.69 6.35 -6.27
CA ALA A 29 -2.10 7.24 -7.35
C ALA A 29 -1.58 8.68 -7.16
N LYS A 30 -1.74 9.24 -5.96
CA LYS A 30 -1.24 10.59 -5.63
C LYS A 30 0.28 10.66 -5.61
N GLY A 31 0.94 9.61 -5.15
CA GLY A 31 2.39 9.50 -5.17
C GLY A 31 2.93 9.49 -6.60
N ASN A 32 2.33 8.69 -7.48
CA ASN A 32 2.69 8.66 -8.90
C ASN A 32 2.43 10.00 -9.60
N ASP A 33 1.28 10.65 -9.34
CA ASP A 33 0.98 12.00 -9.87
C ASP A 33 2.04 13.04 -9.41
N TYR A 34 2.49 12.97 -8.16
CA TYR A 34 3.60 13.80 -7.68
C TYR A 34 4.91 13.50 -8.42
N LEU A 35 5.25 12.22 -8.60
CA LEU A 35 6.47 11.82 -9.32
C LEU A 35 6.42 12.28 -10.78
N ASP A 36 5.28 12.20 -11.45
CA ASP A 36 5.13 12.64 -12.84
C ASP A 36 5.25 14.16 -12.95
N ARG A 37 4.54 14.91 -12.11
CA ARG A 37 4.55 16.39 -12.12
C ARG A 37 5.88 17.00 -11.76
N THR A 38 6.70 16.27 -11.00
CA THR A 38 8.01 16.77 -10.58
C THR A 38 9.12 16.30 -11.50
N VAL A 39 8.86 15.62 -12.62
CA VAL A 39 9.89 15.36 -13.64
C VAL A 39 10.41 16.69 -14.19
N VAL A 40 11.73 16.80 -14.33
CA VAL A 40 12.37 18.00 -14.88
C VAL A 40 13.35 17.55 -15.96
N ASP A 41 13.31 18.21 -17.12
CA ASP A 41 14.35 18.13 -18.12
C ASP A 41 15.54 19.01 -17.68
N LEU A 42 16.68 18.39 -17.41
CA LEU A 42 17.89 19.11 -16.99
C LEU A 42 18.56 19.86 -18.15
N THR A 43 18.19 19.57 -19.41
CA THR A 43 18.71 20.27 -20.59
C THR A 43 17.93 21.56 -20.89
N ASP A 44 16.66 21.61 -20.51
CA ASP A 44 15.79 22.80 -20.58
C ASP A 44 15.03 23.01 -19.27
N PRO A 45 15.74 23.42 -18.19
CA PRO A 45 15.12 23.53 -16.88
C PRO A 45 14.15 24.72 -16.80
N PRO A 46 13.01 24.59 -16.07
CA PRO A 46 12.00 25.63 -15.96
C PRO A 46 12.47 26.88 -15.20
N TRP A 47 13.57 26.77 -14.46
CA TRP A 47 14.24 27.89 -13.78
C TRP A 47 15.34 28.56 -14.64
N GLY A 48 15.53 28.12 -15.88
CA GLY A 48 16.50 28.68 -16.82
C GLY A 48 17.95 28.21 -16.62
N ASN A 49 18.78 28.53 -17.61
CA ASN A 49 20.20 28.15 -17.68
C ASN A 49 21.17 29.30 -17.33
N ASP A 50 20.64 30.42 -16.81
CA ASP A 50 21.43 31.57 -16.38
C ASP A 50 22.08 31.34 -14.99
N GLU A 51 22.85 32.31 -14.52
CA GLU A 51 23.56 32.18 -13.23
C GLU A 51 22.60 32.00 -12.04
N ILE A 52 21.42 32.62 -12.12
CA ILE A 52 20.37 32.53 -11.09
C ILE A 52 19.76 31.12 -11.10
N GLY A 53 19.38 30.61 -12.28
CA GLY A 53 18.85 29.26 -12.43
C GLY A 53 19.83 28.18 -11.97
N LYS A 54 21.13 28.35 -12.23
CA LYS A 54 22.16 27.42 -11.73
C LYS A 54 22.27 27.41 -10.21
N LYS A 55 22.28 28.59 -9.56
CA LYS A 55 22.29 28.70 -8.09
C LYS A 55 21.02 28.14 -7.45
N PHE A 56 19.88 28.28 -8.11
CA PHE A 56 18.64 27.65 -7.69
C PHE A 56 18.75 26.13 -7.77
N ALA A 57 19.27 25.60 -8.89
CA ALA A 57 19.42 24.17 -9.13
C ALA A 57 20.31 23.47 -8.07
N GLU A 58 21.39 24.12 -7.64
CA GLU A 58 22.32 23.59 -6.61
C GLU A 58 21.59 23.16 -5.33
N ASN A 59 20.61 23.94 -4.88
CA ASN A 59 19.86 23.61 -3.65
C ASN A 59 18.60 22.81 -3.94
N TYR A 60 17.92 23.10 -5.05
CA TYR A 60 16.62 22.51 -5.36
C TYR A 60 16.74 21.05 -5.81
N LEU A 61 17.75 20.70 -6.61
CA LEU A 61 17.84 19.37 -7.23
C LEU A 61 18.08 18.26 -6.20
N GLU A 62 18.93 18.50 -5.20
CA GLU A 62 19.22 17.53 -4.14
C GLU A 62 17.96 17.24 -3.32
N THR A 63 17.36 18.26 -2.72
CA THR A 63 16.13 18.10 -1.92
C THR A 63 14.98 17.50 -2.72
N ARG A 64 14.85 17.88 -4.01
CA ARG A 64 13.86 17.27 -4.90
C ARG A 64 14.14 15.78 -5.11
N SER A 65 15.39 15.40 -5.31
CA SER A 65 15.79 14.00 -5.51
C SER A 65 15.44 13.16 -4.28
N ASP A 66 15.83 13.61 -3.09
CA ASP A 66 15.56 12.93 -1.82
C ASP A 66 14.06 12.76 -1.59
N LEU A 67 13.27 13.82 -1.86
CA LEU A 67 11.82 13.76 -1.70
C LEU A 67 11.17 12.80 -2.70
N ARG A 68 11.66 12.74 -3.96
CA ARG A 68 11.17 11.77 -4.94
C ARG A 68 11.49 10.33 -4.53
N GLU A 69 12.69 10.08 -4.02
CA GLU A 69 13.08 8.77 -3.49
C GLU A 69 12.19 8.37 -2.31
N ALA A 70 11.98 9.29 -1.35
CA ALA A 70 11.11 9.05 -0.20
C ALA A 70 9.65 8.77 -0.61
N VAL A 71 9.12 9.49 -1.60
CA VAL A 71 7.77 9.24 -2.15
C VAL A 71 7.71 7.87 -2.83
N SER A 72 8.71 7.50 -3.62
CA SER A 72 8.78 6.16 -4.24
C SER A 72 8.79 5.06 -3.17
N ALA A 73 9.61 5.20 -2.13
CA ALA A 73 9.68 4.25 -1.02
C ALA A 73 8.36 4.16 -0.26
N LEU A 74 7.64 5.27 -0.08
CA LEU A 74 6.32 5.30 0.55
C LEU A 74 5.29 4.55 -0.30
N ILE A 75 5.26 4.79 -1.62
CA ILE A 75 4.39 4.08 -2.57
C ILE A 75 4.63 2.57 -2.47
N ASP A 76 5.90 2.13 -2.49
CA ASP A 76 6.25 0.72 -2.39
C ASP A 76 5.83 0.11 -1.05
N ALA A 77 6.06 0.82 0.06
CA ALA A 77 5.67 0.37 1.39
C ALA A 77 4.15 0.20 1.51
N VAL A 78 3.39 1.17 1.00
CA VAL A 78 1.91 1.15 1.04
C VAL A 78 1.35 0.03 0.15
N SER A 79 1.88 -0.12 -1.06
CA SER A 79 1.50 -1.21 -1.96
C SER A 79 1.75 -2.59 -1.35
N ASN A 80 2.91 -2.78 -0.72
CA ASN A 80 3.24 -4.02 -0.01
C ASN A 80 2.32 -4.26 1.20
N ALA A 81 2.02 -3.22 1.99
CA ALA A 81 1.12 -3.33 3.14
C ALA A 81 -0.31 -3.69 2.72
N ALA A 82 -0.83 -3.09 1.65
CA ALA A 82 -2.13 -3.42 1.07
C ALA A 82 -2.18 -4.89 0.64
N LYS A 83 -1.15 -5.35 -0.09
CA LYS A 83 -1.02 -6.75 -0.51
C LYS A 83 -1.00 -7.72 0.67
N LEU A 84 -0.17 -7.47 1.68
CA LEU A 84 -0.10 -8.31 2.87
C LEU A 84 -1.43 -8.39 3.63
N THR A 85 -2.18 -7.28 3.65
CA THR A 85 -3.51 -7.24 4.28
C THR A 85 -4.52 -8.08 3.50
N ALA A 86 -4.52 -7.98 2.16
CA ALA A 86 -5.36 -8.80 1.29
C ALA A 86 -5.03 -10.29 1.41
N ASP A 87 -3.74 -10.64 1.42
CA ASP A 87 -3.26 -12.02 1.60
C ASP A 87 -3.68 -12.56 2.97
N SER A 88 -3.57 -11.75 4.03
CA SER A 88 -4.00 -12.12 5.38
C SER A 88 -5.51 -12.38 5.46
N ALA A 89 -6.32 -11.55 4.80
CA ALA A 89 -7.76 -11.74 4.74
C ALA A 89 -8.14 -13.05 4.01
N THR A 90 -7.47 -13.33 2.88
CA THR A 90 -7.67 -14.55 2.10
C THR A 90 -7.28 -15.80 2.89
N ASN A 91 -6.12 -15.78 3.53
CA ASN A 91 -5.64 -16.89 4.36
C ASN A 91 -6.56 -17.14 5.57
N PHE A 92 -7.07 -16.07 6.18
CA PHE A 92 -8.00 -16.19 7.29
C PHE A 92 -9.34 -16.82 6.85
N GLN A 93 -9.85 -16.46 5.67
CA GLN A 93 -11.05 -17.07 5.11
C GLN A 93 -10.83 -18.56 4.79
N ALA A 94 -9.69 -18.92 4.20
CA ALA A 94 -9.34 -20.30 3.93
C ALA A 94 -9.26 -21.14 5.22
N ALA A 95 -8.55 -20.65 6.23
CA ALA A 95 -8.45 -21.32 7.53
C ALA A 95 -9.82 -21.52 8.21
N GLN A 96 -10.75 -20.57 8.05
CA GLN A 96 -12.13 -20.73 8.54
C GLN A 96 -12.91 -21.80 7.79
N ASN A 97 -12.80 -21.85 6.47
CA ASN A 97 -13.47 -22.86 5.66
C ASN A 97 -12.96 -24.27 6.03
N ASP A 98 -11.63 -24.43 6.17
CA ASP A 98 -11.02 -25.70 6.58
C ASP A 98 -11.50 -26.14 7.96
N ALA A 99 -11.61 -25.21 8.91
CA ALA A 99 -12.13 -25.50 10.24
C ALA A 99 -13.61 -25.95 10.20
N ILE A 100 -14.45 -25.30 9.38
CA ILE A 100 -15.85 -25.67 9.20
C ILE A 100 -15.98 -27.06 8.56
N ASP A 101 -15.18 -27.35 7.53
CA ASP A 101 -15.19 -28.64 6.85
C ASP A 101 -14.71 -29.77 7.76
N HIS A 102 -13.69 -29.52 8.59
CA HIS A 102 -13.23 -30.47 9.60
C HIS A 102 -14.32 -30.75 10.66
N LEU A 103 -15.05 -29.74 11.10
CA LEU A 103 -16.18 -29.91 12.02
C LEU A 103 -17.33 -30.71 11.40
N ASN A 104 -17.68 -30.43 10.14
CA ASN A 104 -18.76 -31.11 9.43
C ASN A 104 -18.42 -32.58 9.12
N THR A 105 -17.17 -32.88 8.77
CA THR A 105 -16.70 -34.25 8.55
C THR A 105 -16.65 -35.06 9.84
N THR A 106 -16.23 -34.45 10.95
CA THR A 106 -16.24 -35.09 12.28
C THR A 106 -17.67 -35.39 12.74
N ARG A 107 -18.61 -34.47 12.50
CA ARG A 107 -20.02 -34.64 12.88
C ARG A 107 -20.79 -35.67 12.05
N ARG A 108 -20.33 -35.99 10.84
CA ARG A 108 -20.89 -37.05 9.98
C ARG A 108 -20.38 -38.46 10.33
N ARG A 109 -19.28 -38.57 11.08
CA ARG A 109 -18.66 -39.84 11.49
C ARG A 109 -19.14 -40.36 12.85
N ASN A 110 -19.79 -39.50 13.64
CA ASN A 110 -20.46 -39.84 14.89
C ASN A 110 -21.97 -39.92 14.67
#